data_AF-A1RSX0-F1
#
_entry.id   AF-A1RSX0-F1
#
_cell.length_a   1.000
_cell.length_b   1.000
_cell.length_c   1.000
_cell.angle_alpha   90.00
_cell.angle_beta   90.00
_cell.angle_gamma   90.00
#
_symmetry.space_group_name_H-M   'P 1'
#
loop_
_entity.id
_entity.type
_entity.pdbx_description
1 polymer ?
#
loop_
_entity_poly.entity_id
_entity_poly.type
_entity_poly.pdbx_seq_one_letter_code
_entity_poly.pdbx_strand_id
1 'polypeptide(L)'
;MWSTAFGIITSAFVVFAIVYATLHVPHISNIDVIDQLYNVKLYLNQSLNSLNYTQNIEIFREYVNITRVRVVNITVSYNGSVVKYPLLFPLGHKVLGRERNVVYQLYVDIKWCRPTLLPSGTLAYLYEIKIRHSIDILPWLETKALVPISDSLFRHYYDVWKSTNKPPVLGLSPPPNTTYVRVAKALIYSTREDDVKLYVVAPSPVIYIIDYPLELPLACPNAFSQN
;
A
#
# COMPACT_ATOMS: atom_id res chain seq x y z
N MET A 1 15.63 -18.55 70.93
CA MET A 1 16.54 -19.19 69.95
C MET A 1 15.83 -19.78 68.72
N TRP A 2 14.51 -19.97 68.70
CA TRP A 2 13.81 -20.53 67.53
C TRP A 2 13.54 -19.52 66.40
N SER A 3 13.40 -18.23 66.72
CA SER A 3 13.10 -17.15 65.74
C SER A 3 14.23 -16.90 64.74
N THR A 4 15.49 -17.04 65.12
CA THR A 4 16.65 -16.85 64.24
C THR A 4 16.79 -17.97 63.20
N ALA A 5 16.44 -19.20 63.57
CA ALA A 5 16.46 -20.35 62.65
C ALA A 5 15.43 -20.19 61.51
N PHE A 6 14.21 -19.75 61.85
CA PHE A 6 13.19 -19.45 60.84
C PHE A 6 13.62 -18.30 59.92
N GLY A 7 14.26 -17.25 60.44
CA GLY A 7 14.76 -16.15 59.61
C GLY A 7 15.81 -16.58 58.57
N ILE A 8 16.72 -17.48 58.96
CA ILE A 8 17.76 -18.01 58.05
C ILE A 8 17.14 -18.89 56.96
N ILE A 9 16.21 -19.78 57.33
CA ILE A 9 15.52 -20.65 56.36
C ILE A 9 14.73 -19.81 55.35
N THR A 10 14.00 -18.80 55.84
CA THR A 10 13.21 -17.91 54.97
C THR A 10 14.11 -17.13 54.01
N SER A 11 15.25 -16.63 54.50
CA SER A 11 16.24 -15.93 53.66
C SER A 11 16.83 -16.84 52.59
N ALA A 12 17.13 -18.10 52.93
CA ALA A 12 17.62 -19.09 51.97
C ALA A 12 16.60 -19.39 50.87
N PHE A 13 15.31 -19.49 51.20
CA PHE A 13 14.24 -19.65 50.21
C PHE A 13 14.11 -18.44 49.28
N VAL A 14 14.22 -17.22 49.82
CA VAL A 14 14.16 -15.99 49.01
C VAL A 14 15.35 -15.92 48.05
N VAL A 15 16.57 -16.20 48.53
CA VAL A 15 17.76 -16.23 47.68
C VAL A 15 17.64 -17.31 46.61
N PHE A 16 17.19 -18.50 46.98
CA PHE A 16 16.96 -19.58 46.02
C PHE A 16 15.92 -19.19 44.96
N ALA A 17 14.80 -18.59 45.35
CA ALA A 17 13.77 -18.12 44.43
C ALA A 17 14.29 -17.05 43.47
N ILE A 18 15.10 -16.10 43.96
CA ILE A 18 15.73 -15.06 43.12
C ILE A 18 16.73 -15.70 42.14
N VAL A 19 17.63 -16.55 42.62
CA VAL A 19 18.63 -17.22 41.77
C VAL A 19 17.95 -18.12 40.74
N TYR A 20 16.95 -18.90 41.15
CA TYR A 20 16.16 -19.74 40.26
C TYR A 20 15.48 -18.91 39.17
N ALA A 21 14.80 -17.82 39.55
CA ALA A 21 14.21 -16.89 38.60
C ALA A 21 15.26 -16.32 37.65
N THR A 22 16.40 -15.81 38.12
CA THR A 22 17.44 -15.24 37.25
C THR A 22 18.06 -16.24 36.26
N LEU A 23 18.20 -17.51 36.67
CA LEU A 23 18.75 -18.57 35.81
C LEU A 23 17.71 -19.16 34.85
N HIS A 24 16.42 -19.06 35.17
CA HIS A 24 15.33 -19.69 34.42
C HIS A 24 14.37 -18.69 33.79
N VAL A 25 14.61 -17.38 33.90
CA VAL A 25 13.95 -16.40 33.03
C VAL A 25 14.40 -16.75 31.62
N PRO A 26 13.51 -17.25 30.75
CA PRO A 26 13.86 -17.50 29.36
C PRO A 26 14.37 -16.18 28.78
N HIS A 27 15.42 -16.22 27.95
CA HIS A 27 15.80 -15.06 27.16
C HIS A 27 14.57 -14.61 26.38
N ILE A 28 13.92 -13.54 26.83
CA ILE A 28 12.87 -12.87 26.09
C ILE A 28 13.60 -12.20 24.93
N SER A 29 13.69 -12.90 23.80
CA SER A 29 14.03 -12.22 22.56
C SER A 29 12.95 -11.18 22.34
N ASN A 30 13.32 -9.90 22.36
CA ASN A 30 12.41 -8.83 22.00
C ASN A 30 11.92 -9.13 20.57
N ILE A 31 10.68 -9.59 20.45
CA ILE A 31 10.03 -9.72 19.16
C ILE A 31 9.67 -8.31 18.74
N ASP A 32 10.51 -7.70 17.91
CA ASP A 32 10.20 -6.40 17.34
C ASP A 32 9.19 -6.57 16.20
N VAL A 33 7.91 -6.53 16.57
CA VAL A 33 6.77 -6.59 15.64
C VAL A 33 6.81 -5.43 14.66
N ILE A 34 7.33 -4.27 15.06
CA ILE A 34 7.38 -3.05 14.23
C ILE A 34 8.40 -3.27 13.11
N ASP A 35 9.60 -3.74 13.43
CA ASP A 35 10.63 -4.05 12.44
C ASP A 35 10.18 -5.14 11.48
N GLN A 36 9.53 -6.19 11.98
CA GLN A 36 8.97 -7.24 11.13
C GLN A 36 7.91 -6.67 10.19
N LEU A 37 6.98 -5.85 10.68
CA LEU A 37 5.96 -5.21 9.86
C LEU A 37 6.58 -4.29 8.80
N TYR A 38 7.60 -3.50 9.18
CA TYR A 38 8.35 -2.65 8.27
C TYR A 38 9.01 -3.46 7.15
N ASN A 39 9.69 -4.55 7.49
CA ASN A 39 10.36 -5.42 6.53
C ASN A 39 9.36 -6.09 5.57
N VAL A 40 8.20 -6.54 6.07
CA VAL A 40 7.14 -7.09 5.21
C VAL A 40 6.65 -6.05 4.20
N LYS A 41 6.36 -4.83 4.67
CA LYS A 41 5.90 -3.75 3.79
C LYS A 41 6.95 -3.35 2.77
N LEU A 42 8.23 -3.31 3.17
CA LEU A 42 9.36 -3.05 2.28
C LEU A 42 9.49 -4.11 1.19
N TYR A 43 9.43 -5.39 1.58
CA TYR A 43 9.45 -6.51 0.65
C TYR A 43 8.29 -6.44 -0.35
N LEU A 44 7.07 -6.16 0.13
CA LEU A 44 5.90 -5.99 -0.73
C LEU A 44 6.08 -4.83 -1.71
N ASN A 45 6.63 -3.71 -1.25
CA ASN A 45 6.89 -2.53 -2.08
C ASN A 45 7.86 -2.85 -3.24
N GLN A 46 8.94 -3.56 -2.92
CA GLN A 46 9.92 -4.02 -3.92
C GLN A 46 9.32 -5.05 -4.88
N SER A 47 8.37 -5.86 -4.42
CA SER A 47 7.73 -6.91 -5.20
C SER A 47 6.58 -6.42 -6.08
N LEU A 48 6.15 -5.15 -5.98
CA LEU A 48 4.97 -4.64 -6.71
C LEU A 48 5.04 -4.88 -8.22
N ASN A 49 6.20 -4.67 -8.83
CA ASN A 49 6.40 -4.88 -10.27
C ASN A 49 6.23 -6.35 -10.70
N SER A 50 6.38 -7.29 -9.77
CA SER A 50 6.27 -8.74 -10.00
C SER A 50 4.89 -9.32 -9.71
N LEU A 51 3.96 -8.50 -9.19
CA LEU A 51 2.62 -8.96 -8.89
C LEU A 51 1.86 -9.37 -10.15
N ASN A 52 0.99 -10.37 -10.01
CA ASN A 52 0.09 -10.76 -11.08
C ASN A 52 -0.94 -9.65 -11.33
N TYR A 53 -1.33 -9.47 -12.59
CA TYR A 53 -2.34 -8.50 -13.00
C TYR A 53 -3.59 -9.22 -13.49
N THR A 54 -4.77 -8.68 -13.16
CA THR A 54 -6.04 -9.17 -13.70
C THR A 54 -6.99 -8.03 -14.04
N GLN A 55 -7.73 -8.19 -15.14
CA GLN A 55 -8.88 -7.33 -15.46
C GLN A 55 -10.20 -7.91 -14.91
N ASN A 56 -10.22 -9.19 -14.52
CA ASN A 56 -11.42 -9.86 -14.01
C ASN A 56 -11.58 -9.58 -12.50
N ILE A 57 -12.74 -9.04 -12.14
CA ILE A 57 -13.11 -8.74 -10.76
C ILE A 57 -13.26 -10.00 -9.88
N GLU A 58 -13.68 -11.13 -10.45
CA GLU A 58 -13.86 -12.41 -9.73
C GLU A 58 -12.49 -12.96 -9.29
N ILE A 59 -11.54 -13.02 -10.22
CA ILE A 59 -10.14 -13.39 -9.92
C ILE A 59 -9.57 -12.43 -8.87
N PHE A 60 -9.82 -11.13 -8.97
CA PHE A 60 -9.34 -10.18 -7.97
C PHE A 60 -9.96 -10.41 -6.57
N ARG A 61 -11.21 -10.89 -6.50
CA ARG A 61 -11.88 -11.21 -5.24
C ARG A 61 -11.33 -12.47 -4.58
N GLU A 62 -10.94 -13.47 -5.35
CA GLU A 62 -10.49 -14.76 -4.83
C GLU A 62 -9.00 -14.77 -4.46
N TYR A 63 -8.14 -14.20 -5.30
CA TYR A 63 -6.68 -14.33 -5.16
C TYR A 63 -6.06 -13.19 -4.33
N VAL A 64 -4.87 -13.46 -3.76
CA VAL A 64 -3.97 -12.52 -3.08
C VAL A 64 -2.70 -12.30 -3.90
N ASN A 65 -1.93 -11.26 -3.57
CA ASN A 65 -0.75 -10.82 -4.33
C ASN A 65 -1.08 -10.56 -5.81
N ILE A 66 -2.17 -9.84 -6.00
CA ILE A 66 -2.73 -9.54 -7.32
C ILE A 66 -3.18 -8.08 -7.38
N THR A 67 -2.96 -7.48 -8.53
CA THR A 67 -3.37 -6.11 -8.84
C THR A 67 -4.52 -6.16 -9.84
N ARG A 68 -5.64 -5.51 -9.50
CA ARG A 68 -6.72 -5.27 -10.46
C ARG A 68 -6.29 -4.13 -11.37
N VAL A 69 -6.31 -4.37 -12.66
CA VAL A 69 -5.92 -3.37 -13.66
C VAL A 69 -7.01 -3.18 -14.71
N ARG A 70 -6.98 -2.03 -15.38
CA ARG A 70 -7.64 -1.82 -16.66
C ARG A 70 -6.58 -1.57 -17.73
N VAL A 71 -6.63 -2.30 -18.83
CA VAL A 71 -5.76 -2.01 -19.98
C VAL A 71 -6.37 -0.88 -20.79
N VAL A 72 -5.61 0.18 -21.04
CA VAL A 72 -6.04 1.30 -21.90
C VAL A 72 -4.94 1.57 -22.91
N ASN A 73 -5.31 1.77 -24.18
CA ASN A 73 -4.37 2.16 -25.23
C ASN A 73 -4.12 3.65 -25.16
N ILE A 74 -2.89 4.03 -24.84
CA ILE A 74 -2.45 5.43 -24.79
C ILE A 74 -1.79 5.79 -26.10
N THR A 75 -2.06 7.01 -26.56
CA THR A 75 -1.49 7.57 -27.78
C THR A 75 -0.48 8.64 -27.40
N VAL A 76 0.74 8.57 -27.92
CA VAL A 76 1.79 9.57 -27.68
C VAL A 76 2.47 9.98 -28.98
N SER A 77 2.95 11.22 -29.03
CA SER A 77 3.85 11.66 -30.10
C SER A 77 5.29 11.29 -29.74
N TYR A 78 5.93 10.47 -30.59
CA TYR A 78 7.28 9.97 -30.40
C TYR A 78 8.08 10.09 -31.71
N ASN A 79 9.17 10.83 -31.70
CA ASN A 79 10.03 11.11 -32.88
C ASN A 79 9.23 11.52 -34.13
N GLY A 80 8.23 12.40 -33.97
CA GLY A 80 7.40 12.90 -35.07
C GLY A 80 6.30 11.93 -35.55
N SER A 81 6.22 10.73 -34.98
CA SER A 81 5.16 9.75 -35.26
C SER A 81 4.19 9.63 -34.09
N VAL A 82 2.91 9.37 -34.39
CA VAL A 82 1.91 9.05 -33.37
C VAL A 82 1.91 7.54 -33.14
N VAL A 83 2.26 7.11 -31.93
CA VAL A 83 2.33 5.69 -31.54
C VAL A 83 1.28 5.36 -30.49
N LYS A 84 0.73 4.15 -30.58
CA LYS A 84 -0.25 3.61 -29.63
C LYS A 84 0.34 2.41 -28.91
N TYR A 85 0.17 2.34 -27.60
CA TYR A 85 0.64 1.22 -26.79
C TYR A 85 -0.27 0.96 -25.59
N PRO A 86 -0.34 -0.28 -25.09
CA PRO A 86 -1.14 -0.62 -23.92
C PRO A 86 -0.47 -0.14 -22.62
N LEU A 87 -1.24 0.50 -21.76
CA LEU A 87 -0.83 0.90 -20.40
C LEU A 87 -1.81 0.30 -19.38
N LEU A 88 -1.29 -0.23 -18.28
CA LEU A 88 -2.09 -0.82 -17.21
C LEU A 88 -2.43 0.24 -16.16
N PHE A 89 -3.73 0.43 -15.91
CA PHE A 89 -4.25 1.36 -14.92
C PHE A 89 -4.59 0.59 -13.65
N PRO A 90 -3.83 0.71 -12.56
CA PRO A 90 -4.12 -0.01 -11.33
C PRO A 90 -5.39 0.54 -10.67
N LEU A 91 -6.37 -0.34 -10.49
CA LEU A 91 -7.66 -0.04 -9.86
C LEU A 91 -7.71 -0.48 -8.41
N GLY A 92 -6.88 -1.45 -8.04
CA GLY A 92 -6.86 -2.02 -6.70
C GLY A 92 -5.72 -3.01 -6.54
N HIS A 93 -5.35 -3.24 -5.29
CA HIS A 93 -4.30 -4.17 -4.90
C HIS A 93 -4.81 -5.04 -3.77
N LYS A 94 -4.51 -6.34 -3.82
CA LYS A 94 -4.62 -7.22 -2.67
C LYS A 94 -3.25 -7.81 -2.41
N VAL A 95 -2.58 -7.31 -1.39
CA VAL A 95 -1.22 -7.72 -1.03
C VAL A 95 -1.23 -8.49 0.27
N LEU A 96 -0.39 -9.51 0.34
CA LEU A 96 -0.15 -10.36 1.49
C LEU A 96 1.36 -10.61 1.60
N GLY A 97 1.92 -10.21 2.72
CA GLY A 97 3.29 -10.49 3.08
C GLY A 97 3.37 -11.11 4.46
N ARG A 98 4.43 -11.89 4.70
CA ARG A 98 4.64 -12.57 5.97
C ARG A 98 6.10 -12.48 6.35
N GLU A 99 6.32 -12.17 7.62
CA GLU A 99 7.57 -12.34 8.34
C GLU A 99 7.29 -13.20 9.57
N ARG A 100 8.34 -13.72 10.22
CA ARG A 100 8.28 -14.71 11.34
C ARG A 100 6.97 -14.72 12.13
N ASN A 101 6.65 -13.59 12.76
CA ASN A 101 5.50 -13.45 13.67
C ASN A 101 4.44 -12.46 13.16
N VAL A 102 4.59 -11.90 11.94
CA VAL A 102 3.70 -10.87 11.40
C VAL A 102 3.16 -11.29 10.04
N VAL A 103 1.83 -11.31 9.91
CA VAL A 103 1.14 -11.42 8.62
C VAL A 103 0.48 -10.07 8.33
N TYR A 104 0.90 -9.45 7.24
CA TYR A 104 0.35 -8.18 6.79
C TYR A 104 -0.46 -8.39 5.51
N GLN A 105 -1.73 -8.01 5.56
CA GLN A 105 -2.63 -8.02 4.41
C GLN A 105 -3.21 -6.62 4.25
N LEU A 106 -3.20 -6.13 3.02
CA LEU A 106 -3.85 -4.88 2.65
C LEU A 106 -4.62 -5.09 1.36
N TYR A 107 -5.91 -4.75 1.42
CA TYR A 107 -6.81 -4.71 0.29
C TYR A 107 -7.22 -3.27 0.05
N VAL A 108 -6.98 -2.79 -1.16
CA VAL A 108 -7.43 -1.48 -1.65
C VAL A 108 -8.13 -1.68 -2.99
N ASP A 109 -9.30 -1.07 -3.17
CA ASP A 109 -10.04 -1.14 -4.43
C ASP A 109 -10.82 0.15 -4.68
N ILE A 110 -10.58 0.78 -5.83
CA ILE A 110 -11.38 1.91 -6.30
C ILE A 110 -12.79 1.41 -6.60
N LYS A 111 -13.77 1.94 -5.89
CA LYS A 111 -15.20 1.72 -6.18
C LYS A 111 -15.67 2.63 -7.30
N TRP A 112 -15.33 3.90 -7.21
CA TRP A 112 -15.54 4.84 -8.28
C TRP A 112 -14.53 5.97 -8.18
N CYS A 113 -14.30 6.62 -9.32
CA CYS A 113 -13.53 7.83 -9.42
C CYS A 113 -14.14 8.72 -10.51
N ARG A 114 -14.15 10.03 -10.28
CA ARG A 114 -14.69 10.98 -11.26
C ARG A 114 -13.97 12.32 -11.18
N PRO A 115 -13.88 13.06 -12.29
CA PRO A 115 -13.48 14.47 -12.25
C PRO A 115 -14.50 15.27 -11.42
N THR A 116 -14.01 16.27 -10.72
CA THR A 116 -14.79 17.22 -9.93
C THR A 116 -14.12 18.59 -9.96
N LEU A 117 -14.88 19.65 -9.75
CA LEU A 117 -14.33 20.99 -9.55
C LEU A 117 -14.27 21.29 -8.05
N LEU A 118 -13.13 21.82 -7.61
CA LEU A 118 -13.01 22.41 -6.27
C LEU A 118 -13.77 23.75 -6.22
N PRO A 119 -14.12 24.25 -5.02
CA PRO A 119 -14.70 25.59 -4.87
C PRO A 119 -13.85 26.71 -5.50
N SER A 120 -12.54 26.50 -5.63
CA SER A 120 -11.61 27.41 -6.32
C SER A 120 -11.72 27.39 -7.85
N GLY A 121 -12.56 26.53 -8.44
CA GLY A 121 -12.64 26.30 -9.89
C GLY A 121 -11.55 25.39 -10.46
N THR A 122 -10.65 24.88 -9.62
CA THR A 122 -9.58 23.96 -10.05
C THR A 122 -10.12 22.56 -10.28
N LEU A 123 -9.71 21.92 -11.39
CA LEU A 123 -10.04 20.51 -11.66
C LEU A 123 -9.34 19.60 -10.64
N ALA A 124 -10.09 18.65 -10.11
CA ALA A 124 -9.62 17.60 -9.23
C ALA A 124 -10.32 16.28 -9.56
N TYR A 125 -9.90 15.21 -8.91
CA TYR A 125 -10.48 13.88 -9.02
C TYR A 125 -10.90 13.42 -7.63
N LEU A 126 -12.17 13.03 -7.53
CA LEU A 126 -12.75 12.47 -6.31
C LEU A 126 -12.77 10.95 -6.44
N TYR A 127 -12.22 10.29 -5.42
CA TYR A 127 -12.13 8.83 -5.32
C TYR A 127 -12.93 8.34 -4.13
N GLU A 128 -13.60 7.21 -4.30
CA GLU A 128 -14.05 6.34 -3.21
C GLU A 128 -13.29 5.02 -3.30
N ILE A 129 -12.58 4.70 -2.23
CA ILE A 129 -11.69 3.55 -2.16
C ILE A 129 -12.12 2.70 -0.99
N LYS A 130 -12.36 1.42 -1.24
CA LYS A 130 -12.60 0.44 -0.18
C LYS A 130 -11.26 -0.06 0.33
N ILE A 131 -11.13 -0.10 1.65
CA ILE A 131 -9.92 -0.55 2.35
C ILE A 131 -10.27 -1.66 3.33
N ARG A 132 -9.45 -2.71 3.37
CA ARG A 132 -9.42 -3.72 4.43
C ARG A 132 -7.96 -4.05 4.77
N HIS A 133 -7.68 -4.31 6.03
CA HIS A 133 -6.33 -4.67 6.50
C HIS A 133 -6.41 -5.75 7.58
N SER A 134 -5.33 -6.50 7.79
CA SER A 134 -5.27 -7.60 8.77
C SER A 134 -4.88 -7.17 10.19
N ILE A 135 -4.52 -5.91 10.41
CA ILE A 135 -4.06 -5.40 11.70
C ILE A 135 -5.20 -4.70 12.47
N ASP A 136 -5.32 -4.92 13.78
CA ASP A 136 -6.43 -4.37 14.59
C ASP A 136 -6.42 -2.83 14.67
N ILE A 137 -5.24 -2.23 14.52
CA ILE A 137 -5.07 -0.79 14.43
C ILE A 137 -4.98 -0.41 12.96
N LEU A 138 -5.88 0.45 12.52
CA LEU A 138 -5.90 0.94 11.15
C LEU A 138 -4.55 1.60 10.82
N PRO A 139 -3.83 1.16 9.77
CA PRO A 139 -2.51 1.70 9.47
C PRO A 139 -2.59 3.20 9.24
N TRP A 140 -1.55 3.94 9.60
CA TRP A 140 -1.47 5.36 9.27
C TRP A 140 -1.33 5.51 7.75
N LEU A 141 -2.47 5.53 7.06
CA LEU A 141 -2.50 5.61 5.61
C LEU A 141 -2.25 7.05 5.18
N GLU A 142 -1.18 7.30 4.44
CA GLU A 142 -0.98 8.56 3.72
C GLU A 142 -1.48 8.46 2.29
N THR A 143 -1.81 9.62 1.72
CA THR A 143 -2.27 9.73 0.33
C THR A 143 -1.45 10.79 -0.36
N LYS A 144 -0.83 10.42 -1.49
CA LYS A 144 -0.12 11.35 -2.37
C LYS A 144 -0.70 11.28 -3.77
N ALA A 145 -0.51 12.32 -4.56
CA ALA A 145 -0.87 12.36 -5.96
C ALA A 145 0.36 12.63 -6.83
N LEU A 146 0.42 11.99 -8.00
CA LEU A 146 1.48 12.18 -8.99
C LEU A 146 1.22 13.46 -9.77
N VAL A 147 2.09 14.46 -9.68
CA VAL A 147 1.91 15.75 -10.36
C VAL A 147 3.22 16.19 -11.01
N PRO A 148 3.20 16.80 -12.21
CA PRO A 148 2.10 16.78 -13.18
C PRO A 148 2.03 15.42 -13.91
N ILE A 149 0.87 15.10 -14.49
CA ILE A 149 0.78 14.07 -15.54
C ILE A 149 1.06 14.75 -16.88
N SER A 150 2.09 14.31 -17.59
CA SER A 150 2.60 14.99 -18.79
C SER A 150 2.89 14.01 -19.93
N ASP A 151 3.03 14.53 -21.15
CA ASP A 151 3.45 13.74 -22.32
C ASP A 151 4.84 13.10 -22.14
N SER A 152 5.72 13.70 -21.33
CA SER A 152 7.02 13.09 -21.00
C SER A 152 6.86 11.82 -20.17
N LEU A 153 5.88 11.77 -19.26
CA LEU A 153 5.58 10.57 -18.48
C LEU A 153 5.11 9.43 -19.39
N PHE A 154 4.21 9.70 -20.33
CA PHE A 154 3.74 8.68 -21.26
C PHE A 154 4.81 8.24 -22.25
N ARG A 155 5.69 9.14 -22.69
CA ARG A 155 6.87 8.76 -23.50
C ARG A 155 7.81 7.84 -22.74
N HIS A 156 8.09 8.11 -21.46
CA HIS A 156 8.87 7.21 -20.61
C HIS A 156 8.24 5.81 -20.53
N TYR A 157 6.93 5.73 -20.33
CA TYR A 157 6.23 4.44 -20.35
C TYR A 157 6.26 3.75 -21.71
N TYR A 158 6.23 4.50 -22.81
CA TYR A 158 6.43 3.94 -24.14
C TYR A 158 7.83 3.31 -24.29
N ASP A 159 8.88 3.95 -23.79
CA ASP A 159 10.24 3.41 -23.82
C ASP A 159 10.37 2.13 -22.97
N VAL A 160 9.73 2.10 -21.80
CA VAL A 160 9.66 0.90 -20.95
C VAL A 160 8.91 -0.23 -21.68
N TRP A 161 7.77 0.07 -22.30
CA TRP A 161 7.02 -0.91 -23.08
C TRP A 161 7.84 -1.47 -24.24
N LYS A 162 8.51 -0.58 -24.99
CA LYS A 162 9.33 -0.95 -26.16
C LYS A 162 10.53 -1.83 -25.77
N SER A 163 11.16 -1.57 -24.63
CA SER A 163 12.33 -2.32 -24.16
C SER A 163 11.97 -3.66 -23.52
N THR A 164 10.83 -3.75 -22.83
CA THR A 164 10.43 -4.96 -22.09
C THR A 164 9.43 -5.84 -22.83
N ASN A 165 8.78 -5.30 -23.87
CA ASN A 165 7.63 -5.87 -24.57
C ASN A 165 6.49 -6.28 -23.61
N LYS A 166 6.37 -5.60 -22.47
CA LYS A 166 5.33 -5.81 -21.47
C LYS A 166 4.59 -4.50 -21.19
N PRO A 167 3.26 -4.50 -21.10
CA PRO A 167 2.51 -3.30 -20.74
C PRO A 167 2.96 -2.76 -19.38
N PRO A 168 3.45 -1.51 -19.29
CA PRO A 168 3.83 -0.93 -18.02
C PRO A 168 2.60 -0.60 -17.17
N VAL A 169 2.81 -0.44 -15.86
CA VAL A 169 1.77 -0.04 -14.91
C VAL A 169 1.92 1.44 -14.58
N LEU A 170 0.83 2.18 -14.75
CA LEU A 170 0.80 3.60 -14.42
C LEU A 170 1.03 3.82 -12.92
N GLY A 171 1.99 4.67 -12.60
CA GLY A 171 2.40 4.98 -11.23
C GLY A 171 3.48 4.04 -10.67
N LEU A 172 3.75 2.89 -11.29
CA LEU A 172 4.95 2.11 -10.98
C LEU A 172 6.14 2.60 -11.80
N SER A 173 7.31 2.67 -11.17
CA SER A 173 8.58 3.12 -11.77
C SER A 173 8.48 4.44 -12.57
N PRO A 174 7.87 5.51 -12.01
CA PRO A 174 7.80 6.79 -12.70
C PRO A 174 9.21 7.40 -12.85
N PRO A 175 9.40 8.35 -13.79
CA PRO A 175 10.66 9.06 -13.97
C PRO A 175 11.18 9.69 -12.66
N PRO A 176 12.50 9.84 -12.49
CA PRO A 176 13.09 10.44 -11.28
C PRO A 176 12.66 11.89 -11.03
N ASN A 177 12.21 12.61 -12.06
CA ASN A 177 11.78 14.01 -11.96
C ASN A 177 10.28 14.16 -11.62
N THR A 178 9.59 13.07 -11.26
CA THR A 178 8.17 13.16 -10.96
C THR A 178 7.95 13.66 -9.55
N THR A 179 7.03 14.60 -9.37
CA THR A 179 6.75 15.19 -8.06
C THR A 179 5.49 14.59 -7.45
N TYR A 180 5.46 14.57 -6.12
CA TYR A 180 4.34 14.05 -5.36
C TYR A 180 3.82 15.12 -4.43
N VAL A 181 2.50 15.32 -4.44
CA VAL A 181 1.83 16.23 -3.51
C VAL A 181 0.99 15.43 -2.55
N ARG A 182 1.05 15.75 -1.26
CA ARG A 182 0.14 15.16 -0.27
C ARG A 182 -1.28 15.64 -0.57
N VAL A 183 -2.24 14.74 -0.53
CA VAL A 183 -3.64 15.06 -0.87
C VAL A 183 -4.57 14.86 0.30
N ALA A 184 -5.65 15.66 0.30
CA ALA A 184 -6.69 15.59 1.30
C ALA A 184 -7.42 14.24 1.21
N LYS A 185 -7.70 13.67 2.38
CA LYS A 185 -8.42 12.42 2.53
C LYS A 185 -9.39 12.47 3.70
N ALA A 186 -10.46 11.70 3.60
CA ALA A 186 -11.38 11.44 4.69
C ALA A 186 -11.58 9.93 4.80
N LEU A 187 -11.34 9.40 6.00
CA LEU A 187 -11.53 7.98 6.30
C LEU A 187 -12.84 7.81 7.06
N ILE A 188 -13.72 6.96 6.54
CA ILE A 188 -15.04 6.71 7.11
C ILE A 188 -15.16 5.21 7.40
N TYR A 189 -15.34 4.87 8.67
CA TYR A 189 -15.62 3.50 9.08
C TYR A 189 -17.13 3.24 9.04
N SER A 190 -17.55 2.18 8.37
CA SER A 190 -18.95 1.74 8.32
C SER A 190 -19.11 0.44 9.07
N THR A 191 -19.76 0.49 10.24
CA THR A 191 -20.12 -0.70 11.04
C THR A 191 -21.11 -1.63 10.33
N ARG A 192 -21.80 -1.16 9.29
CA ARG A 192 -22.80 -1.95 8.54
C ARG A 192 -22.19 -2.84 7.46
N GLU A 193 -21.11 -2.39 6.84
CA GLU A 193 -20.48 -3.08 5.70
C GLU A 193 -19.18 -3.80 6.09
N ASP A 194 -18.76 -3.66 7.36
CA ASP A 194 -17.46 -4.09 7.88
C ASP A 194 -16.30 -3.65 6.97
N ASP A 195 -16.43 -2.41 6.47
CA ASP A 195 -15.55 -1.82 5.47
C ASP A 195 -15.13 -0.42 5.88
N VAL A 196 -13.88 -0.10 5.56
CA VAL A 196 -13.35 1.25 5.66
C VAL A 196 -13.44 1.90 4.28
N LYS A 197 -14.11 3.04 4.19
CA LYS A 197 -14.18 3.87 2.98
C LYS A 197 -13.20 5.02 3.11
N LEU A 198 -12.26 5.10 2.17
CA LEU A 198 -11.34 6.21 2.03
C LEU A 198 -11.79 7.09 0.87
N TYR A 199 -12.17 8.32 1.18
CA TYR A 199 -12.42 9.36 0.19
C TYR A 199 -11.16 10.18 -0.01
N VAL A 200 -10.76 10.38 -1.27
CA VAL A 200 -9.58 11.17 -1.63
C VAL A 200 -9.96 12.22 -2.67
N VAL A 201 -9.49 13.45 -2.47
CA VAL A 201 -9.58 14.51 -3.48
C VAL A 201 -8.18 14.87 -3.91
N ALA A 202 -7.87 14.62 -5.18
CA ALA A 202 -6.52 14.80 -5.72
C ALA A 202 -6.50 15.71 -6.96
N PRO A 203 -5.44 16.51 -7.17
CA PRO A 203 -5.28 17.31 -8.38
C PRO A 203 -4.84 16.48 -9.60
N SER A 204 -4.66 15.17 -9.43
CA SER A 204 -4.18 14.25 -10.45
C SER A 204 -5.08 13.02 -10.51
N PRO A 205 -5.25 12.42 -11.70
CA PRO A 205 -5.94 11.15 -11.86
C PRO A 205 -5.10 9.94 -11.39
N VAL A 206 -3.88 10.13 -10.88
CA VAL A 206 -3.03 9.08 -10.31
C VAL A 206 -2.69 9.43 -8.86
N ILE A 207 -3.02 8.52 -7.93
CA ILE A 207 -2.78 8.65 -6.50
C ILE A 207 -2.01 7.45 -5.96
N TYR A 208 -1.47 7.57 -4.76
CA TYR A 208 -0.80 6.51 -4.03
C TYR A 208 -1.43 6.38 -2.65
N ILE A 209 -1.78 5.15 -2.28
CA ILE A 209 -2.09 4.79 -0.91
C ILE A 209 -0.80 4.32 -0.26
N ILE A 210 -0.37 5.02 0.78
CA ILE A 210 0.92 4.79 1.41
C ILE A 210 0.68 4.25 2.81
N ASP A 211 1.12 3.03 3.04
CA ASP A 211 1.35 2.51 4.38
C ASP A 211 2.84 2.23 4.53
N TYR A 212 3.56 3.23 5.01
CA TYR A 212 5.02 3.30 4.87
C TYR A 212 5.73 1.99 5.31
N PRO A 213 6.70 1.49 4.51
CA PRO A 213 7.22 2.02 3.23
C PRO A 213 6.48 1.53 1.98
N LEU A 214 5.34 0.88 2.10
CA LEU A 214 4.56 0.38 0.97
C LEU A 214 3.80 1.52 0.28
N GLU A 215 4.00 1.69 -1.03
CA GLU A 215 3.30 2.69 -1.84
C GLU A 215 2.51 2.02 -2.98
N LEU A 216 1.17 2.06 -2.90
CA LEU A 216 0.29 1.40 -3.86
C LEU A 216 -0.32 2.42 -4.82
N PRO A 217 0.09 2.45 -6.10
CA PRO A 217 -0.49 3.37 -7.08
C PRO A 217 -1.92 2.95 -7.44
N LEU A 218 -2.80 3.94 -7.59
CA LEU A 218 -4.16 3.80 -8.06
C LEU A 218 -4.41 4.87 -9.12
N ALA A 219 -5.07 4.50 -10.22
CA ALA A 219 -5.33 5.40 -11.34
C ALA A 219 -6.83 5.44 -11.67
N CYS A 220 -7.34 6.64 -11.97
CA CYS A 220 -8.71 6.82 -12.41
C CYS A 220 -8.83 6.66 -13.94
N PRO A 221 -9.38 5.54 -14.47
CA PRO A 221 -9.37 5.32 -15.91
C PRO A 221 -10.24 6.32 -16.67
N ASN A 222 -11.32 6.79 -16.05
CA ASN A 222 -12.25 7.75 -16.64
C ASN A 222 -11.59 9.10 -16.98
N ALA A 223 -10.40 9.37 -16.43
CA ALA A 223 -9.61 10.54 -16.77
C ALA A 223 -8.86 10.42 -18.11
N PHE A 224 -8.72 9.19 -18.63
CA PHE A 224 -7.88 8.87 -19.79
C PHE A 224 -8.64 8.19 -20.92
N SER A 225 -9.85 7.70 -20.66
CA SER A 225 -10.76 7.29 -21.72
C SER A 225 -11.24 8.53 -22.46
N GLN A 226 -10.65 8.78 -23.63
CA GLN A 226 -11.29 9.61 -24.65
C GLN A 226 -12.56 8.88 -25.07
N ASN A 227 -13.73 9.43 -24.74
CA ASN A 227 -14.98 9.06 -25.40
C ASN A 227 -14.91 9.47 -26.86
#